data_AF-A0A7X4GUW7-F1
#
_entry.id   AF-A0A7X4GUW7-F1
#
_cell.length_a   1.000
_cell.length_b   1.000
_cell.length_c   1.000
_cell.angle_alpha   90.00
_cell.angle_beta   90.00
_cell.angle_gamma   90.00
#
_symmetry.space_group_name_H-M   'P 1'
#
loop_
_entity.id
_entity.type
_entity.pdbx_description
1 polymer ?
#
loop_
_entity_poly.entity_id
_entity_poly.type
_entity_poly.pdbx_seq_one_letter_code
_entity_poly.pdbx_strand_id
1 'polypeptide(L)'
;MDMPIKFDTHQYIRSLIEAGIPADQAEAQALALSHAMAEATVAPSELVLLRTDMTARIEMLRADIYAKLDALAVGISAKLDALAAGISAKLDALAAGISAKLEALEDRFNAKLEALEQSMRAYVDRKFTTVYWMLGVSFALHAVTIGMLLRIMDRLP
;
A
#
# COMPACT_ATOMS: atom_id res chain seq x y z
N MET A 1 -39.81 -21.09 -30.02
CA MET A 1 -40.02 -20.17 -31.15
C MET A 1 -40.47 -21.03 -32.31
N ASP A 2 -41.77 -21.21 -32.42
CA ASP A 2 -42.42 -21.91 -33.52
C ASP A 2 -42.29 -21.02 -34.77
N MET A 3 -41.84 -21.57 -35.89
CA MET A 3 -41.73 -20.89 -37.19
C MET A 3 -42.13 -21.92 -38.25
N PRO A 4 -42.76 -21.55 -39.38
CA PRO A 4 -43.50 -20.34 -39.74
C PRO A 4 -44.95 -20.72 -40.15
N ILE A 5 -45.73 -19.77 -40.68
CA ILE A 5 -47.01 -20.04 -41.35
C ILE A 5 -46.80 -21.19 -42.36
N LYS A 6 -47.35 -22.37 -42.09
CA LYS A 6 -47.26 -23.52 -43.01
C LYS A 6 -48.07 -23.18 -44.26
N PHE A 7 -47.38 -22.89 -45.36
CA PHE A 7 -48.01 -22.78 -46.67
C PHE A 7 -48.47 -24.18 -47.11
N ASP A 8 -49.78 -24.44 -46.99
CA ASP A 8 -50.38 -25.68 -47.47
C ASP A 8 -50.62 -25.56 -48.98
N THR A 9 -49.67 -26.11 -49.76
CA THR A 9 -49.72 -26.12 -51.22
C THR A 9 -51.00 -26.77 -51.73
N HIS A 10 -51.51 -27.83 -51.09
CA HIS A 10 -52.70 -28.54 -51.53
C HIS A 10 -53.99 -27.75 -51.27
N GLN A 11 -54.08 -27.10 -50.11
CA GLN A 11 -55.20 -26.22 -49.80
C GLN A 11 -55.20 -25.01 -50.74
N TYR A 12 -54.03 -24.42 -51.02
CA TYR A 12 -53.90 -23.30 -51.94
C TYR A 12 -54.31 -23.66 -53.39
N ILE A 13 -53.88 -24.83 -53.89
CA ILE A 13 -54.29 -25.33 -55.21
C ILE A 13 -55.81 -25.50 -55.28
N ARG A 14 -56.45 -26.09 -54.25
CA ARG A 14 -57.91 -26.22 -54.20
C ARG A 14 -58.61 -24.88 -54.29
N SER A 15 -58.16 -23.89 -53.52
CA SER A 15 -58.76 -22.55 -53.55
C SER A 15 -58.62 -21.86 -54.91
N LEU A 16 -57.51 -22.08 -55.64
CA LEU A 16 -57.33 -21.53 -56.99
C LEU A 16 -58.26 -22.21 -58.03
N ILE A 17 -58.42 -23.54 -57.92
CA ILE A 17 -59.34 -24.29 -58.78
C ILE A 17 -60.80 -23.88 -58.52
N GLU A 18 -61.18 -23.72 -57.25
CA GLU A 18 -62.51 -23.21 -56.85
C GLU A 18 -62.77 -21.78 -57.34
N ALA A 19 -61.71 -20.97 -57.47
CA ALA A 19 -61.76 -19.64 -58.06
C ALA A 19 -61.78 -19.62 -59.59
N GLY A 20 -61.75 -20.79 -60.26
CA GLY A 20 -61.85 -20.94 -61.71
C GLY A 20 -60.51 -20.95 -62.45
N ILE A 21 -59.38 -21.06 -61.76
CA ILE A 21 -58.07 -21.22 -62.40
C ILE A 21 -57.88 -22.69 -62.83
N PRO A 22 -57.43 -22.97 -64.07
CA PRO A 22 -57.14 -24.33 -64.52
C PRO A 22 -56.14 -25.05 -63.61
N ALA A 23 -56.31 -26.35 -63.40
CA ALA A 23 -55.51 -27.15 -62.45
C ALA A 23 -53.99 -27.00 -62.69
N ASP A 24 -53.57 -27.06 -63.95
CA ASP A 24 -52.18 -26.93 -64.40
C ASP A 24 -51.59 -25.54 -64.10
N GLN A 25 -52.42 -24.48 -64.16
CA GLN A 25 -52.01 -23.13 -63.77
C GLN A 25 -52.02 -22.94 -62.25
N ALA A 26 -52.96 -23.55 -61.53
CA ALA A 26 -53.04 -23.52 -60.07
C ALA A 26 -51.83 -24.20 -59.42
N GLU A 27 -51.40 -25.35 -59.96
CA GLU A 27 -50.18 -26.04 -59.53
C GLU A 27 -48.92 -25.20 -59.79
N ALA A 28 -48.80 -24.60 -60.97
CA ALA A 28 -47.65 -23.75 -61.30
C ALA A 28 -47.55 -22.52 -60.38
N GLN A 29 -48.68 -21.87 -60.06
CA GLN A 29 -48.71 -20.74 -59.11
C GLN A 29 -48.36 -21.18 -57.68
N ALA A 30 -48.89 -22.32 -57.22
CA ALA A 30 -48.59 -22.85 -55.90
C ALA A 30 -47.11 -23.19 -55.73
N LEU A 31 -46.49 -23.77 -56.77
CA LEU A 31 -45.06 -24.05 -56.81
C LEU A 31 -44.22 -22.77 -56.82
N ALA A 32 -44.56 -21.79 -57.66
CA ALA A 32 -43.84 -20.53 -57.73
C ALA A 32 -43.89 -19.76 -56.39
N LEU A 33 -45.06 -19.72 -55.74
CA LEU A 33 -45.22 -19.09 -54.43
C LEU A 33 -44.47 -19.86 -53.34
N SER A 34 -44.54 -21.20 -53.33
CA SER A 34 -43.77 -22.02 -52.40
C SER A 34 -42.27 -21.78 -52.51
N HIS A 35 -41.76 -21.63 -53.74
CA HIS A 35 -40.35 -21.35 -54.00
C HIS A 35 -39.96 -19.93 -53.53
N ALA A 36 -40.77 -18.93 -53.88
CA ALA A 36 -40.54 -17.54 -53.46
C ALA A 36 -40.58 -17.39 -51.93
N MET A 37 -41.45 -18.14 -51.24
CA MET A 37 -41.50 -18.14 -49.77
C MET A 37 -40.30 -18.86 -49.13
N ALA A 38 -39.78 -19.92 -49.77
CA ALA A 38 -38.57 -20.59 -49.31
C ALA A 38 -37.34 -19.68 -49.44
N GLU A 39 -37.28 -18.86 -50.49
CA GLU A 39 -36.17 -17.94 -50.74
C GLU A 39 -36.25 -16.64 -49.91
N ALA A 40 -37.46 -16.18 -49.58
CA ALA A 40 -37.69 -14.97 -48.77
C ALA A 40 -37.60 -15.21 -47.25
N THR A 41 -37.37 -16.44 -46.78
CA THR A 41 -37.30 -16.76 -45.35
C THR A 41 -35.90 -17.13 -44.91
N VAL A 42 -35.50 -16.66 -43.73
CA VAL A 42 -34.25 -17.08 -43.09
C VAL A 42 -34.35 -18.55 -42.75
N ALA A 43 -33.43 -19.36 -43.27
CA ALA A 43 -33.44 -20.80 -43.02
C ALA A 43 -33.15 -21.07 -41.53
N PRO A 44 -33.82 -22.03 -40.88
CA PRO A 44 -33.55 -22.39 -39.49
C PRO A 44 -32.07 -22.68 -39.20
N SER A 45 -31.33 -23.20 -40.19
CA SER A 45 -29.89 -23.44 -40.12
C SER A 45 -29.07 -22.15 -39.94
N GLU A 46 -29.46 -21.05 -40.58
CA GLU A 46 -28.77 -19.76 -40.47
C GLU A 46 -28.96 -19.16 -39.08
N LEU A 47 -30.16 -19.28 -38.51
CA LEU A 47 -30.42 -18.89 -37.12
C LEU A 47 -29.61 -19.72 -36.12
N VAL A 48 -29.45 -21.02 -36.37
CA VAL A 48 -28.61 -21.89 -35.53
C VAL A 48 -27.14 -21.48 -35.63
N LEU A 49 -26.64 -21.19 -36.82
CA LEU A 49 -25.27 -20.70 -37.01
C LEU A 49 -25.04 -19.37 -36.29
N LEU A 50 -25.96 -18.41 -36.45
CA LEU A 50 -25.90 -17.12 -35.77
C LEU A 50 -25.91 -17.28 -34.24
N ARG A 51 -26.80 -18.14 -33.71
CA ARG A 51 -26.85 -18.43 -32.28
C ARG A 51 -25.52 -19.00 -31.79
N THR A 52 -24.96 -19.97 -32.51
CA THR A 52 -23.69 -20.60 -32.15
C THR A 52 -22.54 -19.60 -32.19
N ASP A 53 -22.45 -18.74 -33.21
CA ASP A 53 -21.44 -17.68 -33.29
C ASP A 53 -21.57 -16.68 -32.13
N MET A 54 -22.79 -16.24 -31.83
CA MET A 54 -23.04 -15.35 -30.69
C MET A 54 -22.64 -15.99 -29.36
N THR A 55 -23.00 -17.27 -29.13
CA THR A 55 -22.58 -17.99 -27.93
C THR A 55 -21.06 -18.09 -27.82
N ALA A 56 -20.36 -18.39 -28.93
CA ALA A 56 -18.90 -18.46 -28.94
C ALA A 56 -18.27 -17.11 -28.59
N ARG A 57 -18.76 -16.01 -29.17
CA ARG A 57 -18.27 -14.65 -28.86
C ARG A 57 -18.50 -14.26 -27.40
N ILE A 58 -19.64 -14.62 -26.83
CA ILE A 58 -19.94 -14.36 -25.41
C ILE A 58 -18.98 -15.12 -24.51
N GLU A 59 -18.70 -16.39 -24.80
CA GLU A 59 -17.75 -17.19 -24.02
C GLU A 59 -16.31 -16.64 -24.14
N MET A 60 -15.90 -16.21 -25.33
CA MET A 60 -14.60 -15.53 -25.52
C MET A 60 -14.52 -14.25 -24.70
N LEU A 61 -15.54 -13.39 -24.77
CA LEU A 61 -15.56 -12.15 -24.00
C LEU A 61 -15.53 -12.42 -22.48
N ARG A 62 -16.24 -13.46 -22.04
CA ARG A 62 -16.25 -13.88 -20.64
C ARG A 62 -14.86 -14.34 -20.18
N ALA A 63 -14.17 -15.16 -20.99
CA ALA A 63 -12.81 -15.60 -20.70
C ALA A 63 -11.84 -14.42 -20.62
N ASP A 64 -11.92 -13.48 -21.56
CA ASP A 64 -11.09 -12.26 -21.58
C ASP A 64 -11.32 -11.39 -20.32
N ILE A 65 -12.58 -11.24 -19.90
CA ILE A 65 -12.92 -10.49 -18.68
C ILE A 65 -12.30 -11.16 -17.44
N TYR A 66 -12.42 -12.49 -17.30
CA TYR A 66 -11.80 -13.21 -16.18
C TYR A 66 -10.29 -13.06 -16.19
N ALA A 67 -9.63 -13.23 -17.34
CA ALA A 67 -8.19 -13.06 -17.45
C ALA A 67 -7.72 -11.65 -17.05
N LYS A 68 -8.48 -10.61 -17.44
CA LYS A 68 -8.19 -9.22 -17.04
C LYS A 68 -8.41 -8.98 -15.55
N LEU A 69 -9.44 -9.57 -14.96
CA LEU A 69 -9.71 -9.47 -13.52
C LEU A 69 -8.61 -10.17 -12.71
N ASP A 70 -8.16 -11.35 -13.13
CA ASP A 70 -7.05 -12.06 -12.48
C ASP A 70 -5.74 -11.26 -12.56
N ALA A 71 -5.42 -10.72 -13.74
CA ALA A 71 -4.24 -9.87 -13.93
C ALA A 71 -4.31 -8.60 -13.05
N LEU A 72 -5.50 -7.99 -12.93
CA LEU A 72 -5.72 -6.85 -12.06
C LEU A 72 -5.54 -7.23 -10.58
N ALA A 73 -6.09 -8.35 -10.15
CA ALA A 73 -5.97 -8.84 -8.77
C ALA A 73 -4.51 -9.09 -8.38
N VAL A 74 -3.75 -9.77 -9.26
CA VAL A 74 -2.31 -9.99 -9.08
C VAL A 74 -1.57 -8.66 -9.02
N GLY A 75 -1.87 -7.72 -9.92
CA GLY A 75 -1.25 -6.40 -9.96
C GLY A 75 -1.53 -5.56 -8.72
N ILE A 76 -2.74 -5.64 -8.15
CA ILE A 76 -3.10 -4.98 -6.89
C ILE A 76 -2.36 -5.62 -5.72
N SER A 77 -2.32 -6.95 -5.63
CA SER A 77 -1.60 -7.65 -4.56
C SER A 77 -0.12 -7.27 -4.54
N ALA A 78 0.55 -7.31 -5.69
CA ALA A 78 1.96 -6.94 -5.81
C ALA A 78 2.24 -5.49 -5.38
N LYS A 79 1.32 -4.56 -5.71
CA LYS A 79 1.43 -3.16 -5.26
C LYS A 79 1.25 -2.99 -3.76
N LEU A 80 0.34 -3.76 -3.16
CA LEU A 80 0.13 -3.76 -1.70
C LEU A 80 1.35 -4.32 -0.97
N ASP A 81 1.92 -5.41 -1.47
CA ASP A 81 3.13 -6.01 -0.89
C ASP A 81 4.31 -5.04 -0.97
N ALA A 82 4.51 -4.39 -2.11
CA ALA A 82 5.56 -3.37 -2.28
C ALA A 82 5.35 -2.17 -1.36
N LEU A 83 4.10 -1.72 -1.18
CA LEU A 83 3.76 -0.64 -0.26
C LEU A 83 4.05 -1.03 1.20
N ALA A 84 3.65 -2.23 1.61
CA ALA A 84 3.88 -2.74 2.96
C ALA A 84 5.39 -2.84 3.27
N ALA A 85 6.18 -3.40 2.35
CA ALA A 85 7.63 -3.47 2.47
C ALA A 85 8.26 -2.07 2.56
N GLY A 86 7.80 -1.13 1.72
CA GLY A 86 8.28 0.26 1.74
C GLY A 86 7.96 1.00 3.04
N ILE A 87 6.79 0.75 3.64
CA ILE A 87 6.43 1.31 4.95
C ILE A 87 7.29 0.71 6.05
N SER A 88 7.48 -0.62 6.06
CA SER A 88 8.33 -1.30 7.05
C SER A 88 9.76 -0.73 7.04
N ALA A 89 10.37 -0.64 5.86
CA ALA A 89 11.74 -0.12 5.73
C ALA A 89 11.86 1.34 6.20
N LYS A 90 10.83 2.18 5.98
CA LYS A 90 10.81 3.56 6.49
C LYS A 90 10.68 3.61 8.00
N LEU A 91 9.90 2.72 8.60
CA LEU A 91 9.76 2.64 10.06
C LEU A 91 11.07 2.17 10.70
N ASP A 92 11.73 1.17 10.13
CA ASP A 92 13.03 0.70 10.61
C ASP A 92 14.10 1.80 10.54
N ALA A 93 14.15 2.53 9.43
CA ALA A 93 15.07 3.66 9.27
C ALA A 93 14.77 4.80 10.27
N LEU A 94 13.49 5.08 10.53
CA LEU A 94 13.08 6.07 11.53
C LEU A 94 13.48 5.64 12.95
N ALA A 95 13.24 4.38 13.31
CA ALA A 95 13.61 3.82 14.60
C ALA A 95 15.12 3.91 14.82
N ALA A 96 15.93 3.46 13.85
CA ALA A 96 17.39 3.56 13.91
C ALA A 96 17.85 5.03 14.05
N GLY A 97 17.24 5.94 13.30
CA GLY A 97 17.56 7.36 13.38
C GLY A 97 17.20 8.00 14.72
N ILE A 98 16.14 7.54 15.39
CA ILE A 98 15.77 7.99 16.74
C ILE A 98 16.77 7.44 17.76
N SER A 99 17.10 6.14 17.70
CA SER A 99 18.06 5.52 18.61
C SER A 99 19.42 6.21 18.55
N ALA A 100 19.96 6.45 17.35
CA ALA A 100 21.25 7.14 17.18
C ALA A 100 21.23 8.58 17.75
N LYS A 101 20.11 9.29 17.60
CA LYS A 101 19.95 10.64 18.19
C LYS A 101 19.88 10.60 19.71
N LEU A 102 19.27 9.56 20.29
CA LEU A 102 19.17 9.39 21.73
C LEU A 102 20.54 9.07 22.33
N GLU A 103 21.28 8.14 21.72
CA GLU A 103 22.66 7.82 22.11
C GLU A 103 23.56 9.08 22.06
N ALA A 104 23.52 9.83 20.96
CA ALA A 104 24.29 11.06 20.85
C ALA A 104 23.89 12.13 21.89
N LEU A 105 22.63 12.16 22.30
CA LEU A 105 22.15 13.07 23.34
C LEU A 105 22.64 12.64 24.73
N GLU A 106 22.62 11.33 25.01
CA GLU A 106 23.14 10.75 26.25
C GLU A 106 24.63 11.01 26.41
N ASP A 107 25.43 10.75 25.37
CA ASP A 107 26.87 11.04 25.35
C ASP A 107 27.16 12.52 25.64
N ARG A 108 26.41 13.42 24.98
CA ARG A 108 26.56 14.86 25.19
C ARG A 108 26.19 15.27 26.62
N PHE A 109 25.19 14.63 27.20
CA PHE A 109 24.77 14.90 28.58
C PHE A 109 25.82 14.41 29.58
N ASN A 110 26.32 13.19 29.40
CA ASN A 110 27.39 12.61 30.21
C ASN A 110 28.66 13.46 30.17
N ALA A 111 29.10 13.87 28.97
CA ALA A 111 30.26 14.75 28.82
C ALA A 111 30.08 16.11 29.54
N LYS A 112 28.87 16.68 29.52
CA LYS A 112 28.56 17.92 30.26
C LYS A 112 28.58 17.69 31.77
N LEU A 113 28.09 16.55 32.24
CA LEU A 113 28.09 16.20 33.66
C LEU A 113 29.51 16.00 34.18
N GLU A 114 30.35 15.29 33.43
CA GLU A 114 31.78 15.12 33.75
C GLU A 114 32.51 16.46 33.81
N ALA A 115 32.28 17.34 32.82
CA ALA A 115 32.87 18.67 32.81
C ALA A 115 32.42 19.51 34.02
N LEU A 116 31.14 19.42 34.40
CA LEU A 116 30.61 20.09 35.58
C LEU A 116 31.26 19.55 36.86
N GLU A 117 31.37 18.23 37.00
CA GLU A 117 32.01 17.59 38.16
C GLU A 117 33.47 18.02 38.31
N GLN A 118 34.24 18.02 37.21
CA GLN A 118 35.62 18.48 37.21
C GLN A 118 35.72 19.95 37.62
N SER A 119 34.83 20.81 37.09
CA SER A 119 34.81 22.23 37.44
C SER A 119 34.51 22.46 38.93
N MET A 120 33.61 21.67 39.50
CA MET A 120 33.23 21.75 40.91
C MET A 120 34.37 21.26 41.81
N ARG A 121 35.01 20.14 41.48
CA ARG A 121 36.20 19.64 42.19
C ARG A 121 37.31 20.69 42.19
N ALA A 122 37.65 21.24 41.03
CA ALA A 122 38.67 22.28 40.92
C ALA A 122 38.33 23.55 41.73
N TYR A 123 37.06 23.96 41.74
CA TYR A 123 36.60 25.08 42.56
C TYR A 123 36.79 24.80 44.06
N VAL A 124 36.37 23.62 44.51
CA VAL A 124 36.47 23.17 45.90
C VAL A 124 37.93 23.08 46.34
N ASP A 125 38.79 22.44 45.54
CA ASP A 125 40.23 22.30 45.82
C ASP A 125 40.91 23.66 45.95
N ARG A 126 40.58 24.62 45.07
CA ARG A 126 41.11 25.98 45.14
C ARG A 126 40.68 26.69 46.43
N LYS A 127 39.42 26.52 46.84
CA LYS A 127 38.91 27.10 48.10
C LYS A 127 39.62 26.49 49.31
N PHE A 128 39.71 25.17 49.40
CA PHE A 128 40.39 24.52 50.53
C PHE A 128 41.89 24.81 50.57
N THR A 129 42.57 24.82 49.42
CA THR A 129 43.98 25.21 49.34
C THR A 129 44.20 26.60 49.92
N THR A 130 43.33 27.55 49.56
CA THR A 130 43.39 28.92 50.10
C THR A 130 43.21 28.93 51.62
N VAL A 131 42.24 28.17 52.14
CA VAL A 131 41.98 28.04 53.58
C VAL A 131 43.16 27.40 54.32
N TYR A 132 43.76 26.33 53.78
CA TYR A 132 44.93 25.68 54.37
C TYR A 132 46.11 26.63 54.49
N TRP A 133 46.36 27.46 53.47
CA TRP A 133 47.39 28.50 53.54
C TRP A 133 47.10 29.54 54.63
N MET A 134 45.86 30.03 54.73
CA MET A 134 45.47 30.97 55.78
C MET A 134 45.64 30.39 57.18
N LEU A 135 45.19 29.14 57.39
CA LEU A 135 45.36 28.44 58.67
C LEU A 135 46.84 28.22 58.99
N GLY A 136 47.65 27.77 58.03
CA GLY A 136 49.08 27.57 58.22
C GLY A 136 49.81 28.84 58.62
N VAL A 137 49.53 29.96 57.93
CA VAL A 137 50.08 31.29 58.28
C VAL A 137 49.61 31.72 59.67
N SER A 138 48.32 31.51 60.00
CA SER A 138 47.79 31.82 61.33
C SER A 138 48.49 31.01 62.42
N PHE A 139 48.66 29.70 62.26
CA PHE A 139 49.37 28.85 63.21
C PHE A 139 50.83 29.27 63.39
N ALA A 140 51.54 29.58 62.30
CA ALA A 140 52.92 30.07 62.37
C ALA A 140 53.02 31.38 63.16
N LEU A 141 52.09 32.32 62.93
CA LEU A 141 52.02 33.57 63.69
C LEU A 141 51.80 33.33 65.18
N HIS A 142 50.87 32.43 65.55
CA HIS A 142 50.62 32.07 66.95
C HIS A 142 51.81 31.38 67.62
N ALA A 143 52.53 30.52 66.90
CA ALA A 143 53.74 29.89 67.42
C ALA A 143 54.83 30.93 67.73
N VAL A 144 54.98 31.93 66.86
CA VAL A 144 55.92 33.04 67.06
C VAL A 144 55.53 33.90 68.27
N THR A 145 54.25 34.26 68.42
CA THR A 145 53.79 35.07 69.56
C THR A 145 53.99 34.35 70.89
N ILE A 146 53.68 33.05 70.96
CA ILE A 146 53.93 32.22 72.14
C ILE A 146 55.43 32.16 72.45
N GLY A 147 56.28 31.93 71.44
CA GLY A 147 57.74 31.90 71.62
C GLY A 147 58.30 33.22 72.15
N MET A 148 57.79 34.37 71.69
CA MET A 148 58.16 35.68 72.24
C MET A 148 57.72 35.84 73.70
N LEU A 149 56.49 35.43 74.04
CA LEU A 149 55.98 35.50 75.41
C LEU A 149 56.82 34.67 76.39
N LEU A 150 57.16 33.43 76.01
CA LEU A 150 58.03 32.57 76.82
C LEU A 150 59.40 33.21 77.05
N ARG A 151 60.00 33.78 75.99
CA ARG A 151 61.29 34.47 76.08
C ARG A 151 61.25 35.71 76.99
N ILE A 152 60.13 36.42 77.04
CA ILE A 152 59.94 37.56 77.96
C ILE A 152 59.79 37.05 79.40
N MET A 153 59.04 35.96 79.61
CA MET A 153 58.85 35.32 80.91
C MET A 153 60.18 34.87 81.53
N ASP A 154 61.08 34.26 80.75
CA ASP A 154 62.42 33.85 81.20
C ASP A 154 63.33 35.02 81.63
N ARG A 155 62.96 36.26 81.30
CA ARG A 155 63.73 37.48 81.59
C ARG A 155 63.14 38.34 82.69
N LEU A 156 62.00 37.95 83.26
CA LEU A 156 61.42 38.62 84.43
C LEU A 156 62.18 38.18 85.71
N PRO A 157 62.54 39.12 86.60
CA PRO A 157 63.27 38.84 87.84
C PRO A 157 62.43 38.07 88.87
#